data_AF-A0A354UEG5-F1
#
_entry.id   AF-A0A354UEG5-F1
#
_cell.length_a   1.000
_cell.length_b   1.000
_cell.length_c   1.000
_cell.angle_alpha   90.00
_cell.angle_beta   90.00
_cell.angle_gamma   90.00
#
_symmetry.space_group_name_H-M   'P 1'
#
loop_
_entity.id
_entity.type
_entity.pdbx_description
1 polymer ?
#
loop_
_entity_poly.entity_id
_entity_poly.type
_entity_poly.pdbx_seq_one_letter_code
_entity_poly.pdbx_strand_id
1 'polypeptide(L)'
;MEREKINYLTKEFSKNIESVNIRSLEKRLQETNDEYFSEFSTLNFKSVKKAKLLSFFGFFGLDRFYLNDVKTGIFKLAYFLILILCYLFIPIDLNDGIILFMVIVIPFSVVYFFFYLHDIVTVSSKVKFYNLSKIQAVLYNIKYKKS
;
A
#
# COMPACT_ATOMS: atom_id res chain seq x y z
N MET A 1 -10.34 12.40 30.21
CA MET A 1 -9.03 12.32 29.51
C MET A 1 -8.81 10.97 28.82
N GLU A 2 -8.88 9.81 29.51
CA GLU A 2 -8.71 8.48 28.89
C GLU A 2 -9.78 8.14 27.83
N ARG A 3 -11.06 8.46 28.08
CA ARG A 3 -12.14 8.17 27.10
C ARG A 3 -12.04 8.97 25.80
N GLU A 4 -11.56 10.22 25.86
CA GLU A 4 -11.37 11.06 24.66
C GLU A 4 -10.21 10.55 23.81
N LYS A 5 -9.12 10.15 24.47
CA LYS A 5 -7.96 9.47 23.91
C LYS A 5 -8.34 8.17 23.17
N ILE A 6 -9.16 7.34 23.80
CA ILE A 6 -9.67 6.09 23.22
C ILE A 6 -10.60 6.38 22.04
N ASN A 7 -11.52 7.34 22.15
CA ASN A 7 -12.42 7.72 21.06
C ASN A 7 -11.68 8.26 19.82
N TYR A 8 -10.61 9.03 20.03
CA TYR A 8 -9.76 9.52 18.93
C TYR A 8 -9.12 8.36 18.16
N LEU A 9 -8.47 7.45 18.89
CA LEU A 9 -7.84 6.27 18.30
C LEU A 9 -8.85 5.39 17.58
N THR A 10 -9.99 5.09 18.21
CA THR A 10 -11.09 4.31 17.61
C THR A 10 -11.62 4.93 16.32
N LYS A 11 -11.76 6.26 16.25
CA LYS A 11 -12.20 6.97 15.05
C LYS A 11 -11.15 6.94 13.93
N GLU A 12 -9.87 7.01 14.27
CA GLU A 12 -8.78 6.94 13.29
C GLU A 12 -8.59 5.50 12.77
N PHE A 13 -8.78 4.52 13.64
CA PHE A 13 -8.78 3.10 13.32
C PHE A 13 -9.95 2.71 12.41
N SER A 14 -11.19 3.12 12.73
CA SER A 14 -12.37 2.71 11.95
C SER A 14 -12.34 3.19 10.49
N LYS A 15 -11.67 4.32 10.22
CA LYS A 15 -11.51 4.86 8.87
C LYS A 15 -10.48 4.11 8.03
N ASN A 16 -9.49 3.48 8.68
CA ASN A 16 -8.26 3.03 8.04
C ASN A 16 -8.03 1.51 8.15
N ILE A 17 -8.96 0.76 8.75
CA ILE A 17 -8.86 -0.67 9.04
C ILE A 17 -10.06 -1.45 8.48
N GLU A 18 -9.80 -2.67 7.99
CA GLU A 18 -10.85 -3.65 7.72
C GLU A 18 -11.25 -4.32 9.03
N SER A 19 -12.37 -3.88 9.63
CA SER A 19 -13.20 -4.53 10.66
C SER A 19 -12.55 -5.46 11.70
N VAL A 20 -11.24 -5.34 11.99
CA VAL A 20 -10.64 -5.99 13.16
C VAL A 20 -11.40 -5.44 14.33
N ASN A 21 -11.95 -6.39 15.08
CA ASN A 21 -12.91 -6.24 16.13
C ASN A 21 -12.50 -5.07 17.05
N ILE A 22 -12.92 -3.85 16.70
CA ILE A 22 -12.46 -2.59 17.30
C ILE A 22 -12.66 -2.64 18.82
N ARG A 23 -13.70 -3.35 19.23
CA ARG A 23 -14.00 -3.75 20.61
C ARG A 23 -12.87 -4.47 21.34
N SER A 24 -12.23 -5.44 20.68
CA SER A 24 -11.10 -6.17 21.26
C SER A 24 -9.86 -5.28 21.41
N LEU A 25 -9.70 -4.32 20.50
CA LEU A 25 -8.64 -3.31 20.57
C LEU A 25 -8.90 -2.31 21.70
N GLU A 26 -10.13 -1.81 21.77
CA GLU A 26 -10.61 -0.87 22.78
C GLU A 26 -10.45 -1.43 24.18
N LYS A 27 -10.86 -2.69 24.39
CA LYS A 27 -10.68 -3.39 25.67
C LYS A 27 -9.21 -3.51 26.06
N ARG A 28 -8.33 -3.86 25.11
CA ARG A 28 -6.89 -3.93 25.37
C ARG A 28 -6.27 -2.56 25.64
N LEU A 29 -6.72 -1.51 24.95
CA LEU A 29 -6.27 -0.14 25.20
C LEU A 29 -6.69 0.35 26.60
N GLN A 30 -7.88 -0.03 27.08
CA GLN A 30 -8.36 0.29 28.43
C GLN A 30 -7.60 -0.46 29.54
N GLU A 31 -7.08 -1.65 29.25
CA GLU A 31 -6.36 -2.51 30.22
C GLU A 31 -4.83 -2.25 30.27
N THR A 32 -4.35 -1.23 29.54
CA THR A 32 -2.92 -1.01 29.30
C THR A 32 -2.47 0.37 29.81
N ASN A 33 -1.22 0.48 30.30
CA ASN A 33 -0.66 1.70 30.90
C ASN A 33 -0.43 2.85 29.87
N ASP A 34 -0.14 4.06 30.38
CA ASP A 34 0.13 5.26 29.58
C ASP A 34 1.33 5.12 28.60
N GLU A 35 2.31 4.27 28.92
CA GLU A 35 3.51 4.04 28.09
C GLU A 35 3.12 3.43 26.73
N TYR A 36 2.29 2.38 26.74
CA TYR A 36 1.84 1.76 25.49
C TYR A 36 0.78 2.60 24.77
N PHE A 37 0.03 3.44 25.49
CA PHE A 37 -0.85 4.44 24.87
C PHE A 37 -0.04 5.39 23.97
N SER A 38 1.15 5.80 24.41
CA SER A 38 2.07 6.60 23.59
C SER A 38 2.56 5.83 22.35
N GLU A 39 2.77 4.52 22.46
CA GLU A 39 3.19 3.68 21.34
C GLU A 39 2.10 3.63 20.26
N PHE A 40 0.81 3.52 20.65
CA PHE A 40 -0.31 3.59 19.72
C PHE A 40 -0.47 4.96 19.05
N SER A 41 -0.26 6.06 19.77
CA SER A 41 -0.40 7.41 19.21
C SER A 41 0.71 7.76 18.21
N THR A 42 1.86 7.09 18.29
CA THR A 42 2.96 7.22 17.32
C THR A 42 2.77 6.37 16.05
N LEU A 43 1.76 5.51 15.99
CA LEU A 43 1.49 4.69 14.81
C LEU A 43 1.10 5.56 13.61
N ASN A 44 1.98 5.61 12.63
CA ASN A 44 1.72 6.28 11.37
C ASN A 44 0.87 5.39 10.44
N PHE A 45 -0.44 5.67 10.38
CA PHE A 45 -1.40 5.00 9.50
C PHE A 45 -1.31 5.54 8.07
N LYS A 46 -1.40 4.62 7.11
CA LYS A 46 -1.48 4.94 5.70
C LYS A 46 -2.95 5.19 5.34
N SER A 47 -3.21 6.25 4.58
CA SER A 47 -4.57 6.63 4.16
C SER A 47 -4.94 5.92 2.87
N VAL A 48 -6.11 5.27 2.85
CA VAL A 48 -6.64 4.61 1.65
C VAL A 48 -6.84 5.60 0.50
N LYS A 49 -7.30 6.83 0.79
CA LYS A 49 -7.51 7.86 -0.25
C LYS A 49 -6.19 8.26 -0.91
N LYS A 50 -5.14 8.50 -0.11
CA LYS A 50 -3.80 8.83 -0.63
C LYS A 50 -3.24 7.67 -1.45
N ALA A 51 -3.37 6.43 -0.95
CA ALA A 51 -2.90 5.26 -1.68
C ALA A 51 -3.62 5.07 -3.01
N LYS A 52 -4.95 5.25 -3.06
CA LYS A 52 -5.72 5.19 -4.32
C LYS A 52 -5.27 6.26 -5.32
N LEU A 53 -5.08 7.49 -4.85
CA LEU A 53 -4.59 8.59 -5.70
C LEU A 53 -3.21 8.25 -6.26
N LEU A 54 -2.31 7.74 -5.41
CA LEU A 54 -0.99 7.30 -5.83
C LEU A 54 -1.03 6.08 -6.76
N SER A 55 -1.97 5.15 -6.60
CA SER A 55 -2.14 4.03 -7.54
C SER A 55 -2.69 4.50 -8.88
N PHE A 56 -3.56 5.51 -8.90
CA PHE A 56 -4.08 6.08 -10.14
C PHE A 56 -2.99 6.81 -10.95
N PHE A 57 -2.05 7.48 -10.28
CA PHE A 57 -0.84 8.02 -10.91
C PHE A 57 0.36 7.05 -10.80
N GLY A 58 0.10 5.80 -10.45
CA GLY A 58 1.07 4.85 -9.92
C GLY A 58 1.80 4.03 -10.95
N PHE A 59 1.87 4.49 -12.19
CA PHE A 59 2.62 3.82 -13.26
C PHE A 59 4.06 3.53 -12.80
N PHE A 60 4.71 4.50 -12.18
CA PHE A 60 6.08 4.37 -11.67
C PHE A 60 6.23 3.54 -10.37
N GLY A 61 5.14 2.96 -9.84
CA GLY A 61 5.16 2.21 -8.57
C GLY A 61 5.11 3.07 -7.30
N LEU A 62 4.69 4.34 -7.41
CA LEU A 62 4.56 5.26 -6.27
C LEU A 62 3.65 4.73 -5.16
N ASP A 63 2.60 4.00 -5.53
CA ASP A 63 1.71 3.32 -4.59
C ASP A 63 2.41 2.23 -3.77
N ARG A 64 3.34 1.51 -4.39
CA ARG A 64 4.14 0.47 -3.71
C ARG A 64 5.17 1.08 -2.77
N PHE A 65 5.84 2.14 -3.19
CA PHE A 65 6.75 2.88 -2.31
C PHE A 65 6.00 3.48 -1.11
N TYR A 66 4.77 3.98 -1.32
CA TYR A 66 3.94 4.48 -0.22
C TYR A 66 3.61 3.42 0.84
N LEU A 67 3.42 2.16 0.41
CA LEU A 67 3.16 1.00 1.26
C LEU A 67 4.44 0.33 1.79
N ASN A 68 5.63 0.90 1.55
CA ASN A 68 6.94 0.33 1.85
C ASN A 68 7.22 -1.02 1.15
N ASP A 69 6.52 -1.32 0.06
CA ASP A 69 6.73 -2.49 -0.80
C ASP A 69 7.78 -2.16 -1.87
N VAL A 70 9.03 -1.98 -1.43
CA VAL A 70 10.13 -1.46 -2.28
C VAL A 70 10.45 -2.41 -3.43
N LYS A 71 10.47 -3.73 -3.19
CA LYS A 71 10.80 -4.72 -4.21
C LYS A 71 9.84 -4.65 -5.40
N THR A 72 8.54 -4.66 -5.12
CA THR A 72 7.52 -4.57 -6.16
C THR A 72 7.51 -3.20 -6.83
N GLY A 73 7.79 -2.13 -6.07
CA GLY A 73 7.95 -0.78 -6.61
C GLY A 73 9.07 -0.68 -7.63
N ILE A 74 10.26 -1.21 -7.32
CA ILE A 74 11.41 -1.24 -8.24
C ILE A 74 11.09 -2.07 -9.49
N PHE A 75 10.46 -3.24 -9.33
CA PHE A 75 10.05 -4.06 -10.47
C PHE A 75 9.13 -3.30 -11.42
N LYS A 76 8.14 -2.59 -10.89
CA LYS A 76 7.18 -1.80 -11.68
C LYS A 76 7.86 -0.65 -12.41
N LEU A 77 8.77 0.04 -11.74
CA LEU A 77 9.58 1.11 -12.32
C LEU A 77 10.48 0.58 -13.45
N ALA A 78 11.20 -0.52 -13.22
CA ALA A 78 12.05 -1.14 -14.23
C ALA A 78 11.24 -1.59 -15.46
N TYR A 79 10.09 -2.22 -15.25
CA TYR A 79 9.19 -2.64 -16.33
C TYR A 79 8.75 -1.45 -17.19
N PHE A 80 8.37 -0.35 -16.53
CA PHE A 80 7.98 0.88 -17.21
C PHE A 80 9.13 1.50 -18.03
N LEU A 81 10.36 1.50 -17.48
CA LEU A 81 11.54 1.99 -18.19
C LEU A 81 11.89 1.12 -19.40
N ILE A 82 11.76 -0.20 -19.29
CA ILE A 82 11.96 -1.13 -20.41
C ILE A 82 10.95 -0.84 -21.52
N LEU A 83 9.68 -0.62 -21.20
CA LEU A 83 8.65 -0.24 -22.18
C LEU A 83 9.00 1.05 -22.92
N ILE A 84 9.49 2.08 -22.20
CA ILE A 84 9.95 3.33 -22.83
C ILE A 84 11.11 3.05 -23.77
N LEU A 85 12.10 2.27 -23.35
CA LEU A 85 13.24 1.93 -24.20
C LEU A 85 12.77 1.19 -25.46
N CYS A 86 11.90 0.19 -25.32
CA CYS A 86 11.31 -0.51 -26.48
C CYS A 86 10.63 0.44 -27.46
N TYR A 87 9.96 1.48 -26.96
CA TYR A 87 9.33 2.50 -27.82
C TYR A 87 10.36 3.40 -28.53
N LEU A 88 11.44 3.78 -27.85
CA LEU A 88 12.50 4.63 -28.42
C LEU A 88 13.36 3.91 -29.47
N PHE A 89 13.48 2.58 -29.38
CA PHE A 89 14.26 1.76 -30.31
C PHE A 89 13.43 1.20 -31.48
N ILE A 90 12.20 1.68 -31.70
CA ILE A 90 11.41 1.28 -32.87
C ILE A 90 12.13 1.77 -34.13
N PRO A 91 12.52 0.88 -35.06
CA PRO A 91 13.20 1.28 -36.28
C PRO A 91 12.28 2.16 -37.14
N ILE A 92 12.89 3.12 -37.85
CA ILE A 92 12.18 4.06 -38.73
C ILE A 92 11.62 3.31 -39.96
N ASP A 93 12.22 2.18 -40.32
CA ASP A 93 11.79 1.35 -41.43
C ASP A 93 10.38 0.78 -41.17
N LEU A 94 9.46 1.00 -42.11
CA LEU A 94 8.02 0.86 -41.88
C LEU A 94 7.64 -0.60 -41.55
N ASN A 95 8.23 -1.58 -42.24
CA ASN A 95 7.90 -2.99 -42.03
C ASN A 95 8.43 -3.52 -40.70
N ASP A 96 9.70 -3.29 -40.38
CA ASP A 96 10.32 -3.79 -39.15
C ASP A 96 9.77 -3.07 -37.90
N GLY A 97 9.46 -1.78 -38.02
CA GLY A 97 8.89 -0.97 -36.95
C GLY A 97 7.48 -1.43 -36.57
N ILE A 98 6.64 -1.74 -37.57
CA ILE A 98 5.29 -2.27 -37.34
C ILE A 98 5.35 -3.64 -36.66
N ILE A 99 6.25 -4.54 -37.09
CA ILE A 99 6.40 -5.87 -36.49
C ILE A 99 6.82 -5.75 -35.02
N LEU A 100 7.84 -4.94 -34.71
CA LEU A 100 8.31 -4.75 -33.34
C LEU A 100 7.21 -4.16 -32.44
N PHE A 101 6.48 -3.17 -32.96
CA PHE A 101 5.38 -2.54 -32.22
C PHE A 101 4.26 -3.53 -31.89
N MET A 102 3.83 -4.31 -32.89
CA MET A 102 2.72 -5.27 -32.74
C MET A 102 3.09 -6.48 -31.87
N VAL A 103 4.34 -6.97 -31.98
CA VAL A 103 4.76 -8.21 -31.31
C VAL A 103 5.34 -7.97 -29.92
N ILE A 104 5.97 -6.81 -29.68
CA ILE A 104 6.63 -6.53 -28.39
C ILE A 104 5.89 -5.43 -27.63
N VAL A 105 5.72 -4.25 -28.23
CA VAL A 105 5.22 -3.07 -27.49
C VAL A 105 3.78 -3.27 -27.04
N ILE A 106 2.89 -3.71 -27.92
CA ILE A 106 1.47 -3.92 -27.58
C ILE A 106 1.31 -5.01 -26.50
N PRO A 107 1.85 -6.24 -26.64
CA PRO A 107 1.65 -7.28 -25.63
C PRO A 107 2.21 -6.92 -24.26
N PHE A 108 3.41 -6.30 -24.21
CA PHE A 108 3.98 -5.86 -22.93
C PHE A 108 3.16 -4.72 -22.31
N SER A 109 2.65 -3.79 -23.12
CA SER A 109 1.77 -2.72 -22.63
C SER A 109 0.46 -3.28 -22.05
N VAL A 110 -0.09 -4.32 -22.67
CA VAL A 110 -1.31 -5.00 -22.18
C VAL A 110 -1.04 -5.68 -20.84
N VAL A 111 0.05 -6.43 -20.70
CA VAL A 111 0.44 -7.08 -19.44
C VAL A 111 0.61 -6.04 -18.33
N TYR A 112 1.30 -4.94 -18.63
CA TYR A 112 1.50 -3.85 -17.70
C TYR A 112 0.18 -3.18 -17.29
N PHE A 113 -0.74 -2.99 -18.24
CA PHE A 113 -2.06 -2.44 -17.98
C PHE A 113 -2.88 -3.32 -17.03
N PHE A 114 -2.85 -4.65 -17.20
CA PHE A 114 -3.49 -5.57 -16.25
C PHE A 114 -2.89 -5.47 -14.85
N PHE A 115 -1.55 -5.37 -14.76
CA PHE A 115 -0.88 -5.20 -13.47
C PHE A 115 -1.26 -3.87 -12.78
N TYR A 116 -1.39 -2.80 -13.56
CA TYR A 116 -1.87 -1.51 -13.10
C TYR A 116 -3.32 -1.55 -12.57
N LEU A 117 -4.24 -2.18 -13.32
CA LEU A 117 -5.63 -2.34 -12.89
C LEU A 117 -5.73 -3.18 -11.60
N HIS A 118 -5.01 -4.28 -11.53
CA HIS A 118 -4.94 -5.12 -10.34
C HIS A 118 -4.48 -4.31 -9.11
N ASP A 119 -3.54 -3.40 -9.28
CA ASP A 119 -3.06 -2.55 -8.18
C ASP A 119 -4.11 -1.55 -7.72
N ILE A 120 -4.82 -0.88 -8.62
CA ILE A 120 -5.92 0.03 -8.24
C ILE A 120 -7.00 -0.69 -7.43
N VAL A 121 -7.35 -1.92 -7.84
CA VAL A 121 -8.38 -2.70 -7.15
C VAL A 121 -7.88 -3.17 -5.78
N THR A 122 -6.64 -3.63 -5.69
CA THR A 122 -6.11 -4.26 -4.46
C THR A 122 -5.49 -3.29 -3.45
N VAL A 123 -5.13 -2.06 -3.85
CA VAL A 123 -4.44 -1.10 -2.96
C VAL A 123 -5.22 -0.81 -1.69
N SER A 124 -6.55 -0.77 -1.77
CA SER A 124 -7.40 -0.49 -0.60
C SER A 124 -7.24 -1.55 0.47
N SER A 125 -7.29 -2.82 0.08
CA SER A 125 -7.10 -3.96 0.99
C SER A 125 -5.67 -4.02 1.52
N LYS A 126 -4.68 -3.73 0.68
CA LYS A 126 -3.27 -3.68 1.10
C LYS A 126 -3.01 -2.61 2.17
N VAL A 127 -3.58 -1.41 2.02
CA VAL A 127 -3.49 -0.35 3.04
C VAL A 127 -4.10 -0.81 4.36
N LYS A 128 -5.30 -1.40 4.32
CA LYS A 128 -5.98 -1.88 5.53
C LYS A 128 -5.15 -2.97 6.22
N PHE A 129 -4.63 -3.94 5.47
CA PHE A 129 -3.78 -5.00 6.00
C PHE A 129 -2.48 -4.45 6.61
N TYR A 130 -1.84 -3.47 5.95
CA TYR A 130 -0.66 -2.80 6.47
C TYR A 130 -0.92 -2.08 7.80
N ASN A 131 -2.04 -1.36 7.90
CA ASN A 131 -2.41 -0.68 9.14
C ASN A 131 -2.73 -1.69 10.26
N LEU A 132 -3.36 -2.81 9.91
CA LEU A 132 -3.66 -3.90 10.83
C LEU A 132 -2.42 -4.58 11.40
N SER A 133 -1.43 -4.89 10.56
CA SER A 133 -0.22 -5.56 11.01
C SER A 133 0.58 -4.70 12.00
N LYS A 134 0.63 -3.37 11.81
CA LYS A 134 1.25 -2.44 12.76
C LYS A 134 0.58 -2.48 14.13
N ILE A 135 -0.75 -2.51 14.16
CA ILE A 135 -1.52 -2.56 15.40
C ILE A 135 -1.29 -3.89 16.10
N GLN A 136 -1.30 -4.99 15.34
CA GLN A 136 -1.01 -6.31 15.89
C GLN A 136 0.41 -6.41 16.45
N ALA A 137 1.40 -5.75 15.84
CA ALA A 137 2.77 -5.71 16.34
C ALA A 137 2.86 -5.03 17.72
N VAL A 138 2.22 -3.87 17.90
CA VAL A 138 2.16 -3.18 19.20
C VAL A 138 1.42 -4.05 20.24
N LEU A 139 0.28 -4.64 19.86
CA LEU A 139 -0.47 -5.55 20.72
C LEU A 139 0.31 -6.80 21.14
N TYR A 140 1.15 -7.32 20.25
CA TYR A 140 2.03 -8.43 20.55
C TYR A 140 3.11 -7.99 21.55
N ASN A 141 3.80 -6.87 21.31
CA ASN A 141 4.83 -6.35 22.23
C ASN A 141 4.30 -6.12 23.64
N ILE A 142 3.10 -5.55 23.78
CA ILE A 142 2.42 -5.38 25.09
C ILE A 142 2.28 -6.71 25.82
N LYS A 143 1.85 -7.77 25.12
CA LYS A 143 1.62 -9.08 25.71
C LYS A 143 2.90 -9.71 26.26
N TYR A 144 4.03 -9.54 25.56
CA TYR A 144 5.30 -10.18 25.93
C TYR A 144 6.18 -9.35 26.87
N LYS A 145 5.99 -8.02 26.93
CA LYS A 145 6.69 -7.15 27.91
C LYS A 145 6.02 -7.14 29.30
N LYS A 146 4.81 -7.69 29.42
CA LYS A 146 4.10 -7.97 30.69
C LYS A 146 4.47 -9.33 31.33
N SER A 147 5.31 -10.14 30.67
CA SER A 147 5.86 -11.40 31.20
C SER A 147 7.26 -11.18 31.76
#